data_AF-A0A1I3CN79-F1
#
_entry.id   AF-A0A1I3CN79-F1
#
_cell.length_a   1.000
_cell.length_b   1.000
_cell.length_c   1.000
_cell.angle_alpha   90.00
_cell.angle_beta   90.00
_cell.angle_gamma   90.00
#
_symmetry.space_group_name_H-M   'P 1'
#
loop_
_entity.id
_entity.type
_entity.pdbx_description
1 polymer ?
#
loop_
_entity_poly.entity_id
_entity_poly.type
_entity_poly.pdbx_seq_one_letter_code
_entity_poly.pdbx_strand_id
1 'polypeptide(L)'
;MNQFLAILNEILAASFKGVRGYVKAAIKMSILMFIILCIGLWWIGISWWGVKALGIAIIDIIPVLGSGIIMLPWALVYLLMGQTSLAWQLGLLYIVLVIVRQIADPLITGREIGVRPIYTLLSTIICIVLFGPIGAVLGAIIAVIIKAIFDIKKQYTS
;
A
#
# COMPACT_ATOMS: atom_id res chain seq x y z
N MET A 1 16.52 33.55 13.13
CA MET A 1 16.48 32.25 13.84
C MET A 1 15.05 31.73 14.03
N ASN A 2 14.09 32.56 14.47
CA ASN A 2 12.71 32.11 14.76
C ASN A 2 11.88 31.73 13.51
N GLN A 3 12.08 32.38 12.37
CA GLN A 3 11.35 32.08 11.13
C GLN A 3 11.70 30.71 10.56
N PHE A 4 12.97 30.30 10.62
CA PHE A 4 13.42 28.98 10.18
C PHE A 4 12.87 27.86 11.08
N LEU A 5 12.87 28.07 12.41
CA LEU A 5 12.30 27.12 13.36
C LEU A 5 10.77 26.97 13.22
N ALA A 6 10.06 28.07 12.89
CA ALA A 6 8.63 28.04 12.61
C ALA A 6 8.32 27.17 11.37
N ILE A 7 9.06 27.36 10.28
CA ILE A 7 8.93 26.55 9.06
C ILE A 7 9.24 25.08 9.34
N LEU A 8 10.28 24.78 10.12
CA LEU A 8 10.64 23.41 10.48
C LEU A 8 9.52 22.70 11.27
N ASN A 9 8.90 23.41 12.22
CA ASN A 9 7.79 22.89 13.02
C ASN A 9 6.53 22.68 12.17
N GLU A 10 6.23 23.58 11.22
CA GLU A 10 5.12 23.39 10.27
C GLU A 10 5.32 22.17 9.38
N ILE A 11 6.52 21.98 8.84
CA ILE A 11 6.86 20.81 8.02
C ILE A 11 6.74 19.53 8.84
N LEU A 12 7.29 19.52 10.07
CA LEU A 12 7.17 18.37 10.97
C LEU A 12 5.72 18.05 11.29
N ALA A 13 4.91 19.05 11.65
CA ALA A 13 3.49 18.85 11.95
C ALA A 13 2.71 18.34 10.72
N ALA A 14 2.99 18.86 9.53
CA ALA A 14 2.40 18.40 8.28
C ALA A 14 2.82 16.96 7.94
N SER A 15 4.10 16.61 8.10
CA SER A 15 4.61 15.25 7.90
C SER A 15 3.97 14.26 8.86
N PHE A 16 3.88 14.57 10.16
CA PHE A 16 3.23 13.71 11.15
C PHE A 16 1.74 13.50 10.84
N LYS A 17 1.03 14.55 10.41
CA LYS A 17 -0.38 14.46 10.00
C LYS A 17 -0.55 13.59 8.76
N GLY A 18 0.35 13.72 7.77
CA GLY A 18 0.38 12.90 6.57
C GLY A 18 0.64 11.42 6.87
N VAL A 19 1.65 11.12 7.69
CA VAL A 19 1.99 9.75 8.13
C VAL A 19 0.81 9.13 8.89
N ARG A 20 0.15 9.88 9.78
CA ARG A 20 -1.02 9.38 10.51
C ARG A 20 -2.19 9.05 9.59
N GLY A 21 -2.44 9.88 8.58
CA GLY A 21 -3.46 9.61 7.55
C GLY A 21 -3.12 8.36 6.73
N TYR A 22 -1.86 8.23 6.35
CA TYR A 22 -1.34 7.08 5.63
C TYR A 22 -1.48 5.77 6.42
N VAL A 23 -1.08 5.77 7.70
CA VAL A 23 -1.20 4.59 8.58
C VAL A 23 -2.67 4.17 8.74
N LYS A 24 -3.59 5.13 8.88
CA LYS A 24 -5.04 4.82 8.91
C LYS A 24 -5.52 4.17 7.62
N ALA A 25 -5.07 4.66 6.46
CA ALA A 25 -5.40 4.06 5.17
C ALA A 25 -4.80 2.65 5.03
N ALA A 26 -3.55 2.46 5.43
CA ALA A 26 -2.86 1.17 5.40
C ALA A 26 -3.53 0.11 6.29
N ILE A 27 -4.01 0.49 7.48
CA ILE A 27 -4.76 -0.42 8.36
C ILE A 27 -6.10 -0.81 7.72
N LYS A 28 -6.86 0.15 7.19
CA LYS A 28 -8.13 -0.12 6.49
C LYS A 28 -7.90 -1.09 5.31
N MET A 29 -6.80 -0.90 4.59
CA MET A 29 -6.39 -1.79 3.50
C MET A 29 -6.06 -3.19 3.95
N SER A 30 -5.19 -3.32 4.94
CA SER A 30 -4.77 -4.62 5.46
C SER A 30 -5.97 -5.44 5.94
N ILE A 31 -6.97 -4.80 6.58
CA ILE A 31 -8.22 -5.45 6.99
C ILE A 31 -9.01 -5.96 5.77
N LEU A 32 -9.15 -5.14 4.72
CA LEU A 32 -9.83 -5.55 3.49
C LEU A 32 -9.14 -6.76 2.84
N MET A 33 -7.80 -6.71 2.74
CA MET A 33 -7.01 -7.79 2.16
C MET A 33 -7.07 -9.05 3.01
N PHE A 34 -7.09 -8.93 4.33
CA PHE A 34 -7.27 -10.05 5.25
C PHE A 34 -8.59 -10.80 5.01
N ILE A 35 -9.69 -10.08 4.80
CA ILE A 35 -11.00 -10.68 4.53
C ILE A 35 -10.97 -11.45 3.21
N ILE A 36 -10.42 -10.85 2.15
CA ILE A 36 -10.31 -11.49 0.83
C ILE A 36 -9.41 -12.72 0.89
N LEU A 37 -8.29 -12.63 1.61
CA LEU A 37 -7.38 -13.75 1.85
C LEU A 37 -8.06 -14.89 2.62
N CYS A 38 -8.84 -14.58 3.66
CA CYS A 38 -9.59 -15.58 4.41
C CYS A 38 -10.56 -16.34 3.50
N ILE A 39 -11.37 -15.61 2.72
CA ILE A 39 -12.36 -16.20 1.81
C ILE A 39 -11.65 -17.03 0.74
N GLY A 40 -10.61 -16.48 0.12
CA GLY A 40 -9.86 -17.14 -0.94
C GLY A 40 -9.17 -18.42 -0.46
N LEU A 41 -8.41 -18.35 0.64
CA LEU A 41 -7.71 -19.51 1.18
C LEU A 41 -8.66 -20.59 1.72
N TRP A 42 -9.81 -20.19 2.26
CA TRP A 42 -10.86 -21.12 2.66
C TRP A 42 -11.45 -21.85 1.45
N TRP A 43 -11.73 -21.13 0.36
CA TRP A 43 -12.26 -21.71 -0.88
C TRP A 43 -11.28 -22.67 -1.57
N ILE A 44 -9.98 -22.36 -1.52
CA ILE A 44 -8.89 -23.23 -2.01
C ILE A 44 -8.73 -24.50 -1.14
N GLY A 45 -9.27 -24.51 0.07
CA GLY A 45 -9.17 -25.64 0.99
C GLY A 45 -7.82 -25.70 1.73
N ILE A 46 -7.14 -24.56 1.89
CA ILE A 46 -5.87 -24.50 2.62
C ILE A 46 -6.11 -24.69 4.12
N SER A 47 -5.36 -25.61 4.73
CA SER A 47 -5.36 -25.80 6.19
C SER A 47 -4.85 -24.54 6.90
N TRP A 48 -5.43 -24.22 8.06
CA TRP A 48 -5.10 -23.02 8.84
C TRP A 48 -5.21 -21.71 8.04
N TRP A 49 -6.17 -21.64 7.12
CA TRP A 49 -6.40 -20.50 6.22
C TRP A 49 -6.45 -19.17 6.97
N GLY A 50 -7.10 -19.08 8.13
CA GLY A 50 -7.23 -17.84 8.91
C GLY A 50 -5.88 -17.36 9.48
N VAL A 51 -5.07 -18.28 10.02
CA VAL A 51 -3.74 -17.94 10.56
C VAL A 51 -2.79 -17.52 9.45
N LYS A 52 -2.82 -18.23 8.31
CA LYS A 52 -2.02 -17.88 7.13
C LYS A 52 -2.44 -16.54 6.53
N ALA A 53 -3.75 -16.29 6.41
CA ALA A 53 -4.29 -15.01 5.97
C ALA A 53 -3.84 -13.88 6.89
N LEU A 54 -3.85 -14.09 8.21
CA LEU A 54 -3.41 -13.09 9.18
C LEU A 54 -1.93 -12.77 9.04
N GLY A 55 -1.08 -13.79 8.91
CA GLY A 55 0.35 -13.61 8.66
C GLY A 55 0.62 -12.81 7.39
N ILE A 56 -0.08 -13.14 6.30
CA ILE A 56 0.04 -12.40 5.04
C ILE A 56 -0.44 -10.95 5.22
N ALA A 57 -1.60 -10.72 5.85
CA ALA A 57 -2.16 -9.39 6.05
C ALA A 57 -1.29 -8.47 6.91
N ILE A 58 -0.56 -9.02 7.89
CA ILE A 58 0.42 -8.27 8.68
C ILE A 58 1.57 -7.79 7.80
N ILE A 59 2.13 -8.66 6.96
CA ILE A 59 3.19 -8.26 6.01
C ILE A 59 2.63 -7.28 4.96
N ASP A 60 1.36 -7.44 4.61
CA ASP A 60 0.69 -6.62 3.60
C ASP A 60 0.52 -5.14 4.01
N ILE A 61 0.69 -4.82 5.30
CA ILE A 61 0.80 -3.45 5.81
C ILE A 61 2.02 -2.73 5.18
N ILE A 62 3.06 -3.48 4.80
CA ILE A 62 4.24 -2.91 4.14
C ILE A 62 3.86 -2.51 2.71
N PRO A 63 3.92 -1.21 2.40
CA PRO A 63 3.58 -0.72 1.07
C PRO A 63 4.51 -1.32 0.03
N VAL A 64 3.98 -1.63 -1.16
CA VAL A 64 4.71 -2.14 -2.34
C VAL A 64 5.18 -3.59 -2.27
N LEU A 65 5.59 -4.08 -1.10
CA LEU A 65 5.96 -5.49 -0.93
C LEU A 65 4.72 -6.39 -0.82
N GLY A 66 3.78 -6.00 0.01
CA GLY A 66 2.46 -6.61 0.09
C GLY A 66 2.43 -8.12 0.36
N SER A 67 1.29 -8.73 0.03
CA SER A 67 1.06 -10.17 0.02
C SER A 67 1.89 -10.92 -1.02
N GLY A 68 2.42 -10.22 -2.03
CA GLY A 68 3.20 -10.81 -3.12
C GLY A 68 4.48 -11.51 -2.66
N ILE A 69 5.14 -11.00 -1.61
CA ILE A 69 6.32 -11.65 -1.02
C ILE A 69 6.03 -13.06 -0.55
N ILE A 70 4.84 -13.32 0.00
CA ILE A 70 4.49 -14.64 0.52
C ILE A 70 3.83 -15.47 -0.59
N MET A 71 2.87 -14.89 -1.30
CA MET A 71 2.03 -15.66 -2.23
C MET A 71 2.78 -16.15 -3.46
N LEU A 72 3.71 -15.36 -4.02
CA LEU A 72 4.46 -15.76 -5.22
C LEU A 72 5.41 -16.93 -4.95
N PRO A 73 6.30 -16.90 -3.93
CA PRO A 73 7.12 -18.06 -3.59
C PRO A 73 6.28 -19.26 -3.20
N TRP A 74 5.17 -19.07 -2.51
CA TRP A 74 4.31 -20.17 -2.08
C TRP A 74 3.62 -20.87 -3.27
N ALA A 75 3.12 -20.09 -4.24
CA ALA A 75 2.60 -20.64 -5.50
C ALA A 75 3.70 -21.38 -6.28
N LEU A 76 4.92 -20.85 -6.32
CA LEU A 76 6.06 -21.49 -6.98
C LEU A 76 6.43 -22.82 -6.30
N VAL A 77 6.44 -22.88 -4.97
CA VAL A 77 6.68 -24.13 -4.23
C VAL A 77 5.65 -25.20 -4.60
N TYR A 78 4.36 -24.84 -4.67
CA TYR A 78 3.33 -25.80 -5.10
C TYR A 78 3.51 -26.26 -6.55
N LEU A 79 3.95 -25.36 -7.44
CA LEU A 79 4.24 -25.70 -8.82
C LEU A 79 5.41 -26.69 -8.93
N LEU A 80 6.49 -26.46 -8.18
CA LEU A 80 7.66 -27.35 -8.10
C LEU A 80 7.35 -28.70 -7.47
N MET A 81 6.39 -28.75 -6.54
CA MET A 81 5.87 -29.99 -5.94
C MET A 81 4.91 -30.76 -6.86
N GLY A 82 4.67 -30.30 -8.09
CA GLY A 82 3.74 -30.91 -9.03
C GLY A 82 2.26 -30.63 -8.74
N GLN A 83 1.95 -29.80 -7.74
CA GLN A 83 0.59 -29.42 -7.34
C GLN A 83 0.12 -28.20 -8.15
N THR A 84 0.04 -28.37 -9.47
CA THR A 84 -0.27 -27.32 -10.44
C THR A 84 -1.63 -26.64 -10.17
N SER A 85 -2.64 -27.41 -9.76
CA SER A 85 -3.96 -26.90 -9.43
C SER A 85 -3.93 -25.88 -8.27
N LEU A 86 -3.25 -26.22 -7.16
CA LEU A 86 -3.12 -25.32 -6.01
C LEU A 86 -2.27 -24.09 -6.34
N ALA A 87 -1.18 -24.26 -7.10
CA ALA A 87 -0.36 -23.15 -7.57
C ALA A 87 -1.18 -22.13 -8.38
N TRP A 88 -2.05 -22.61 -9.28
CA TRP A 88 -2.96 -21.77 -10.06
C TRP A 88 -4.04 -21.08 -9.25
N GLN A 89 -4.64 -21.79 -8.31
CA GLN A 89 -5.62 -21.18 -7.42
C GLN A 89 -5.00 -20.07 -6.55
N LEU A 90 -3.80 -20.29 -6.00
CA LEU A 90 -3.06 -19.25 -5.27
C LEU A 90 -2.67 -18.07 -6.18
N GLY A 91 -2.21 -18.36 -7.39
CA GLY A 91 -1.86 -17.33 -8.37
C GLY A 91 -3.06 -16.47 -8.76
N LEU A 92 -4.22 -17.09 -8.99
CA LEU A 92 -5.46 -16.39 -9.28
C LEU A 92 -5.92 -15.52 -8.10
N LEU A 93 -5.85 -16.05 -6.88
CA LEU A 93 -6.14 -15.28 -5.66
C LEU A 93 -5.20 -14.07 -5.54
N TYR A 94 -3.91 -14.23 -5.86
CA TYR A 94 -2.97 -13.11 -5.86
C TYR A 94 -3.34 -12.05 -6.90
N ILE A 95 -3.72 -12.44 -8.11
CA ILE A 95 -4.19 -11.51 -9.15
C ILE A 95 -5.41 -10.71 -8.65
N VAL A 96 -6.38 -11.38 -8.01
CA VAL A 96 -7.55 -10.72 -7.42
C VAL A 96 -7.12 -9.68 -6.37
N LEU A 97 -6.19 -10.03 -5.48
CA LEU A 97 -5.68 -9.09 -4.46
C LEU A 97 -5.00 -7.87 -5.09
N VAL A 98 -4.20 -8.08 -6.14
CA VAL A 98 -3.56 -6.98 -6.89
C VAL A 98 -4.62 -6.07 -7.51
N ILE A 99 -5.63 -6.63 -8.17
CA ILE A 99 -6.72 -5.83 -8.77
C ILE A 99 -7.47 -5.03 -7.70
N VAL A 100 -7.86 -5.68 -6.60
CA VAL A 100 -8.57 -5.01 -5.52
C VAL A 100 -7.70 -3.91 -4.93
N ARG A 101 -6.40 -4.13 -4.75
CA ARG A 101 -5.46 -3.12 -4.27
C ARG A 101 -5.37 -1.93 -5.20
N GLN A 102 -5.25 -2.15 -6.51
CA GLN A 102 -5.18 -1.07 -7.50
C GLN A 102 -6.46 -0.21 -7.53
N ILE A 103 -7.61 -0.79 -7.21
CA ILE A 103 -8.90 -0.06 -7.15
C ILE A 103 -9.08 0.61 -5.79
N ALA A 104 -8.81 -0.13 -4.71
CA ALA A 104 -9.05 0.32 -3.37
C ALA A 104 -8.02 1.40 -2.97
N ASP A 105 -6.76 1.30 -3.39
CA ASP A 105 -5.69 2.23 -2.99
C ASP A 105 -6.07 3.67 -3.34
N PRO A 106 -6.44 4.00 -4.60
CA PRO A 106 -6.89 5.34 -4.94
C PRO A 106 -8.24 5.71 -4.31
N LEU A 107 -9.07 4.74 -3.92
CA LEU A 107 -10.35 5.03 -3.25
C LEU A 107 -10.16 5.41 -1.77
N ILE A 108 -9.32 4.66 -1.06
CA ILE A 108 -9.03 4.84 0.36
C ILE A 108 -8.07 6.02 0.55
N THR A 109 -7.01 6.12 -0.25
CA THR A 109 -6.12 7.30 -0.21
C THR A 109 -6.73 8.52 -0.89
N GLY A 110 -7.50 8.38 -1.96
CA GLY A 110 -8.15 9.52 -2.62
C GLY A 110 -9.20 10.22 -1.74
N ARG A 111 -9.96 9.48 -0.92
CA ARG A 111 -10.91 10.07 0.05
C ARG A 111 -10.23 10.79 1.21
N GLU A 112 -9.05 10.34 1.64
CA GLU A 112 -8.31 10.95 2.76
C GLU A 112 -7.35 12.07 2.28
N ILE A 113 -6.94 12.05 1.00
CA ILE A 113 -5.87 12.91 0.46
C ILE A 113 -6.40 13.96 -0.53
N GLY A 114 -7.57 13.84 -1.15
CA GLY A 114 -8.16 14.96 -1.94
C GLY A 114 -7.32 15.47 -3.14
N VAL A 115 -6.22 14.79 -3.48
CA VAL A 115 -5.35 15.10 -4.63
C VAL A 115 -5.49 14.00 -5.67
N ARG A 116 -5.42 14.37 -6.95
CA ARG A 116 -5.53 13.44 -8.07
C ARG A 116 -4.55 12.27 -7.88
N PRO A 117 -5.04 11.02 -7.78
CA PRO A 117 -4.23 9.81 -7.52
C PRO A 117 -3.02 9.64 -8.43
N ILE A 118 -3.07 10.22 -9.63
CA ILE A 118 -2.01 10.20 -10.63
C ILE A 118 -0.66 10.75 -10.11
N TYR A 119 -0.67 11.79 -9.28
CA TYR A 119 0.57 12.43 -8.79
C TYR A 119 1.25 11.60 -7.70
N THR A 120 0.46 10.98 -6.83
CA THR A 120 0.96 10.04 -5.82
C THR A 120 1.53 8.79 -6.47
N LEU A 121 0.85 8.29 -7.51
CA LEU A 121 1.29 7.14 -8.29
C LEU A 121 2.62 7.42 -8.99
N LEU A 122 2.72 8.54 -9.70
CA LEU A 122 3.95 8.97 -10.39
C LEU A 122 5.11 9.15 -9.41
N SER A 123 4.92 9.86 -8.30
CA SER A 123 5.96 10.05 -7.28
C SER A 123 6.45 8.73 -6.69
N THR A 124 5.54 7.81 -6.42
CA THR A 124 5.87 6.50 -5.83
C THR A 124 6.62 5.62 -6.82
N ILE A 125 6.18 5.55 -8.08
CA ILE A 125 6.86 4.79 -9.13
C ILE A 125 8.26 5.35 -9.40
N ILE A 126 8.40 6.68 -9.52
CA ILE A 126 9.69 7.33 -9.77
C ILE A 126 10.67 7.02 -8.63
N CYS A 127 10.23 7.10 -7.38
CA CYS A 127 11.10 6.84 -6.24
C CYS A 127 11.45 5.36 -6.08
N ILE A 128 10.52 4.43 -6.37
CA ILE A 128 10.82 2.98 -6.41
C ILE A 128 11.89 2.66 -7.45
N VAL A 129 11.78 3.26 -8.64
CA VAL A 129 12.75 3.02 -9.72
C VAL A 129 14.14 3.55 -9.33
N LEU A 130 14.21 4.65 -8.58
CA LEU A 130 15.47 5.27 -8.15
C LEU A 130 16.10 4.61 -6.91
N PHE A 131 15.30 4.12 -5.96
CA PHE A 131 15.76 3.70 -4.63
C PHE A 131 15.32 2.27 -4.24
N GLY A 132 14.73 1.52 -5.17
CA GLY A 132 14.23 0.17 -4.92
C GLY A 132 13.04 0.13 -3.94
N PRO A 133 12.88 -0.94 -3.14
CA PRO A 133 11.75 -1.07 -2.20
C PRO A 133 11.61 0.09 -1.20
N ILE A 134 12.72 0.72 -0.80
CA ILE A 134 12.74 1.89 0.10
C ILE A 134 12.16 3.13 -0.60
N GLY A 135 12.29 3.19 -1.92
CA GLY A 135 11.72 4.22 -2.78
C GLY A 135 10.20 4.31 -2.72
N ALA A 136 9.51 3.22 -2.37
CA ALA A 136 8.07 3.21 -2.14
C ALA A 136 7.65 4.16 -1.01
N VAL A 137 8.36 4.07 0.11
CA VAL A 137 8.11 4.86 1.31
C VAL A 137 8.51 6.32 1.06
N LEU A 138 9.66 6.54 0.42
CA LEU A 138 10.12 7.88 0.04
C LEU A 138 9.15 8.56 -0.93
N GLY A 139 8.66 7.85 -1.94
CA GLY A 139 7.73 8.40 -2.93
C GLY A 139 6.37 8.77 -2.36
N ALA A 140 5.89 8.04 -1.35
CA ALA A 140 4.70 8.40 -0.59
C ALA A 140 4.91 9.69 0.23
N ILE A 141 6.07 9.84 0.88
CA ILE A 141 6.44 11.05 1.64
C ILE A 141 6.54 12.26 0.68
N ILE A 142 7.21 12.10 -0.45
CA ILE A 142 7.38 13.16 -1.46
C ILE A 142 6.03 13.57 -2.05
N ALA A 143 5.13 12.63 -2.32
CA ALA A 143 3.79 12.93 -2.81
C ALA A 143 2.99 13.79 -1.81
N VAL A 144 3.12 13.52 -0.51
CA VAL A 144 2.50 14.33 0.55
C VAL A 144 3.07 15.75 0.58
N ILE A 145 4.38 15.91 0.39
CA ILE A 145 5.04 17.22 0.34
C ILE A 145 4.58 18.01 -0.90
N ILE A 146 4.56 17.38 -2.07
CA ILE A 146 4.07 18.00 -3.31
C ILE A 146 2.62 18.46 -3.15
N LYS A 147 1.77 17.62 -2.55
CA LYS A 147 0.40 17.99 -2.22
C LYS A 147 0.35 19.25 -1.33
N ALA A 148 1.12 19.29 -0.25
CA ALA A 148 1.10 20.41 0.68
C ALA A 148 1.42 21.74 -0.03
N ILE A 149 2.38 21.72 -0.96
CA ILE A 149 2.76 22.88 -1.78
C ILE A 149 1.60 23.30 -2.71
N PHE A 150 0.91 22.34 -3.34
CA PHE A 150 -0.22 22.63 -4.21
C PHE A 150 -1.44 23.18 -3.47
N ASP A 151 -1.75 22.66 -2.28
CA ASP A 151 -2.85 23.14 -1.45
C ASP A 151 -2.60 24.58 -0.97
N ILE A 152 -1.36 24.91 -0.57
CA ILE A 152 -0.96 26.28 -0.18
C ILE A 152 -1.10 27.25 -1.37
N LYS A 153 -0.67 26.84 -2.57
CA LYS A 153 -0.78 27.67 -3.78
C LYS A 153 -2.25 27.95 -4.11
N LYS A 154 -3.14 26.96 -3.96
CA LYS A 154 -4.57 27.12 -4.23
C LYS A 154 -5.25 28.11 -3.26
N GLN A 155 -4.82 28.14 -2.00
CA GLN A 155 -5.33 29.05 -0.98
C GLN A 155 -4.92 30.53 -1.19
N TYR A 156 -3.86 30.79 -1.97
CA TYR A 156 -3.40 32.14 -2.35
C TYR A 156 -3.93 32.65 -3.70
N THR A 157 -4.67 31.83 -4.45
CA THR A 157 -5.21 32.19 -5.78
C THR A 157 -6.75 32.30 -5.78
N SER A 158 -7.37 32.45 -4.62
CA SER A 158 -8.80 32.75 -4.39
C SER A 158 -8.92 33.92 -3.43
#